data_AF-A0A319E2L4-F1
#
_entry.id   AF-A0A319E2L4-F1
#
_cell.length_a   1.000
_cell.length_b   1.000
_cell.length_c   1.000
_cell.angle_alpha   90.00
_cell.angle_beta   90.00
_cell.angle_gamma   90.00
#
_symmetry.space_group_name_H-M   'P 1'
#
loop_
_entity.id
_entity.type
_entity.pdbx_description
1 polymer ?
#
loop_
_entity_poly.entity_id
_entity_poly.type
_entity_poly.pdbx_seq_one_letter_code
_entity_poly.pdbx_strand_id
1 'polypeptide(L)'
;HPNFHPTLTHLQTKLYPLVSTTTGLPHPDFPASLLNFHLLTSAQLDNLATHFHQVSPPSHATSLYPITIPPWVGADAVEVDLVTKRRRFGRFIGLRGCESPLKE
;
A
#
# COMPACT_ATOMS: atom_id res chain seq x y z
N HIS A 1 -7.25 -1.19 30.05
CA HIS A 1 -6.84 -2.42 29.34
C HIS A 1 -5.31 -2.39 29.17
N PRO A 2 -4.57 -3.45 29.52
CA PRO A 2 -3.09 -3.46 29.53
C PRO A 2 -2.47 -3.10 28.17
N ASN A 3 -3.16 -3.44 27.07
CA ASN A 3 -2.66 -3.15 25.71
C ASN A 3 -3.04 -1.75 25.18
N PHE A 4 -3.75 -0.91 25.94
CA PHE A 4 -4.23 0.36 25.41
C PHE A 4 -3.09 1.30 24.99
N HIS A 5 -2.15 1.60 25.90
CA HIS A 5 -1.02 2.48 25.60
C HIS A 5 -0.07 1.91 24.53
N PRO A 6 0.32 0.61 24.57
CA PRO A 6 1.11 0.01 23.50
C PRO A 6 0.43 0.10 22.12
N THR A 7 -0.85 -0.23 22.02
CA THR A 7 -1.60 -0.16 20.75
C THR A 7 -1.70 1.28 20.25
N LEU A 8 -2.00 2.24 21.13
CA LEU A 8 -2.08 3.64 20.76
C LEU A 8 -0.72 4.16 20.25
N THR A 9 0.37 3.81 20.92
CA THR A 9 1.74 4.16 20.50
C THR A 9 2.06 3.57 19.13
N HIS A 10 1.71 2.29 18.91
CA HIS A 10 1.90 1.64 17.62
C HIS A 10 1.12 2.34 16.50
N LEU A 11 -0.17 2.61 16.70
CA LEU A 11 -1.02 3.29 15.73
C LEU A 11 -0.54 4.72 15.40
N GLN A 12 0.13 5.39 16.34
CA GLN A 12 0.72 6.72 16.13
C GLN A 12 2.05 6.71 15.36
N THR A 13 2.65 5.54 15.11
CA THR A 13 3.91 5.43 14.35
C THR A 13 3.80 6.16 13.02
N LYS A 14 4.70 7.10 12.77
CA LYS A 14 4.72 7.91 11.54
C LYS A 14 5.20 7.09 10.35
N LEU A 15 4.56 7.33 9.21
CA LEU A 15 4.99 6.80 7.92
C LEU A 15 5.44 7.95 7.03
N TYR A 16 6.51 7.73 6.28
CA TYR A 16 7.06 8.73 5.37
C TYR A 16 6.68 8.39 3.93
N PRO A 17 6.29 9.39 3.12
CA PRO A 17 5.79 9.15 1.78
C PRO A 17 6.88 8.67 0.83
N LEU A 18 6.53 7.67 0.02
CA LEU A 18 7.28 7.34 -1.19
C LEU A 18 7.00 8.37 -2.27
N VAL A 19 7.96 8.55 -3.18
CA VAL A 19 7.79 9.37 -4.38
C VAL A 19 7.56 8.48 -5.60
N SER A 20 6.77 8.96 -6.54
CA SER A 20 6.57 8.26 -7.82
C SER A 20 7.83 8.32 -8.68
N THR A 21 8.15 7.23 -9.38
CA THR A 21 9.34 7.13 -10.23
C THR A 21 9.25 8.00 -11.49
N THR A 22 8.04 8.42 -11.89
CA THR A 22 7.83 9.26 -13.07
C THR A 22 7.63 10.73 -12.73
N THR A 23 6.93 11.05 -11.64
CA THR A 23 6.65 12.45 -11.27
C THR A 23 7.61 13.00 -10.23
N GLY A 24 8.32 12.15 -9.49
CA GLY A 24 9.14 12.56 -8.34
C GLY A 24 8.33 13.10 -7.15
N LEU A 25 7.00 13.00 -7.19
CA LEU A 25 6.12 13.56 -6.16
C LEU A 25 5.43 12.47 -5.32
N PRO A 26 5.17 12.75 -4.03
CA PRO A 26 4.33 11.90 -3.20
C PRO A 26 2.85 11.99 -3.62
N HIS A 27 2.07 10.98 -3.24
CA HIS A 27 0.61 11.02 -3.41
C HIS A 27 -0.04 11.72 -2.21
N PRO A 28 -1.06 12.58 -2.40
CA PRO A 28 -1.73 13.30 -1.30
C PRO A 28 -2.39 12.37 -0.27
N ASP A 29 -2.94 11.22 -0.71
CA ASP A 29 -3.52 10.21 0.19
C ASP A 29 -2.48 9.28 0.84
N PHE A 30 -1.17 9.52 0.69
CA PHE A 30 -0.18 8.66 1.34
C PHE A 30 -0.37 8.75 2.88
N PRO A 31 -0.50 7.60 3.58
CA PRO A 31 -0.84 7.61 5.00
C PRO A 31 0.29 8.23 5.84
N ALA A 32 -0.03 9.19 6.70
CA ALA A 32 0.94 9.85 7.57
C ALA A 32 1.29 9.05 8.85
N SER A 33 0.54 7.97 9.13
CA SER A 33 0.74 7.09 10.29
C SER A 33 0.15 5.70 10.05
N LEU A 34 0.48 4.73 10.91
CA LEU A 34 -0.12 3.40 10.88
C LEU A 34 -1.65 3.45 11.08
N LEU A 35 -2.16 4.36 11.93
CA LEU A 35 -3.60 4.60 12.03
C LEU A 35 -4.19 5.02 10.69
N ASN A 36 -3.61 6.01 10.02
CA ASN A 36 -4.10 6.47 8.73
C ASN A 36 -4.04 5.38 7.67
N PHE A 37 -2.99 4.56 7.67
CA PHE A 37 -2.88 3.40 6.79
C PHE A 37 -4.03 2.41 6.98
N HIS A 38 -4.38 2.07 8.22
CA HIS A 38 -5.50 1.17 8.51
C HIS A 38 -6.88 1.77 8.14
N LEU A 39 -6.98 3.09 8.04
CA LEU A 39 -8.19 3.80 7.65
C LEU A 39 -8.32 4.05 6.14
N LEU A 40 -7.31 3.69 5.33
CA LEU A 40 -7.37 3.85 3.88
C LEU A 40 -8.59 3.13 3.29
N THR A 41 -9.34 3.84 2.46
CA THR A 41 -10.49 3.30 1.74
C THR A 41 -10.06 2.50 0.51
N SER A 42 -10.98 1.71 -0.05
CA SER A 42 -10.75 0.96 -1.30
C SER A 42 -10.33 1.90 -2.44
N ALA A 43 -11.05 3.03 -2.60
CA ALA A 43 -10.76 4.01 -3.63
C ALA A 43 -9.38 4.68 -3.45
N GLN A 44 -9.00 5.02 -2.21
CA GLN A 44 -7.67 5.57 -1.95
C GLN A 44 -6.55 4.57 -2.27
N LEU A 45 -6.75 3.29 -1.97
CA LEU A 45 -5.79 2.24 -2.33
C LEU A 45 -5.67 2.06 -3.85
N ASP A 46 -6.78 2.20 -4.58
CA ASP A 46 -6.76 2.13 -6.05
C ASP A 46 -6.02 3.32 -6.68
N ASN A 47 -6.24 4.52 -6.13
CA ASN A 47 -5.51 5.72 -6.53
C ASN A 47 -4.01 5.60 -6.22
N LEU A 48 -3.65 5.12 -5.03
CA LEU A 48 -2.26 4.87 -4.63
C LEU A 48 -1.59 3.82 -5.53
N ALA A 49 -2.27 2.70 -5.81
CA ALA A 49 -1.74 1.66 -6.71
C ALA A 49 -1.47 2.23 -8.11
N THR A 50 -2.37 3.06 -8.62
CA THR A 50 -2.21 3.72 -9.92
C THR A 50 -1.03 4.70 -9.91
N HIS A 51 -0.94 5.57 -8.91
CA HIS A 51 0.15 6.55 -8.78
C HIS A 51 1.55 5.93 -8.71
N PHE A 52 1.64 4.76 -8.07
CA PHE A 52 2.89 4.01 -7.93
C PHE A 52 3.06 2.89 -8.96
N HIS A 53 2.30 2.93 -10.07
CA HIS A 53 2.40 2.01 -11.20
C HIS A 53 2.27 0.52 -10.83
N GLN A 54 1.49 0.20 -9.79
CA GLN A 54 1.17 -1.16 -9.33
C GLN A 54 -0.14 -1.66 -9.99
N VAL A 55 -0.19 -1.61 -11.32
CA VAL A 55 -1.40 -1.84 -12.15
C VAL A 55 -1.18 -2.93 -13.20
N SER A 56 -2.26 -3.40 -13.83
CA SER A 56 -2.23 -4.35 -14.96
C SER A 56 -2.79 -3.74 -16.26
N PRO A 57 -2.13 -3.90 -17.41
CA PRO A 57 -0.78 -4.44 -17.59
C PRO A 57 0.29 -3.53 -16.94
N PRO A 58 1.46 -4.09 -16.55
CA PRO A 58 2.53 -3.30 -15.96
C PRO A 58 3.10 -2.32 -16.99
N SER A 59 3.44 -1.12 -16.52
CA SER A 59 4.15 -0.13 -17.33
C SER A 59 5.66 -0.26 -17.14
N HIS A 60 6.46 0.42 -17.98
CA HIS A 60 7.92 0.49 -17.77
C HIS A 60 8.29 1.05 -16.39
N ALA A 61 7.50 1.99 -15.85
CA ALA A 61 7.74 2.57 -14.53
C ALA A 61 7.56 1.56 -13.38
N THR A 62 6.80 0.47 -13.60
CA THR A 62 6.61 -0.59 -12.61
C THR A 62 7.94 -1.26 -12.24
N SER A 63 8.85 -1.46 -13.19
CA SER A 63 10.16 -2.08 -12.95
C SER A 63 11.19 -1.14 -12.31
N LEU A 64 10.85 0.13 -12.10
CA LEU A 64 11.72 1.09 -11.41
C LEU A 64 11.56 1.05 -9.88
N TYR A 65 10.54 0.33 -9.37
CA TYR A 65 10.37 0.13 -7.94
C TYR A 65 11.10 -1.15 -7.47
N PRO A 66 11.73 -1.13 -6.27
CA PRO A 66 12.46 -2.28 -5.76
C PRO A 66 11.55 -3.46 -5.40
N ILE A 67 10.27 -3.19 -5.12
CA ILE A 67 9.25 -4.17 -4.80
C ILE A 67 8.05 -3.88 -5.70
N THR A 68 7.52 -4.94 -6.31
CA THR A 68 6.23 -4.91 -7.01
C THR A 68 5.22 -5.80 -6.29
N ILE A 69 3.94 -5.50 -6.48
CA ILE A 69 2.84 -6.26 -5.87
C ILE A 69 1.89 -6.77 -6.95
N PRO A 70 1.17 -7.89 -6.71
CA PRO A 70 0.16 -8.34 -7.65
C PRO A 70 -0.89 -7.23 -7.82
N PRO A 71 -1.17 -6.78 -9.06
CA PRO A 71 -2.10 -5.69 -9.28
C PRO A 71 -3.54 -6.08 -8.93
N TRP A 72 -4.35 -5.11 -8.54
CA TRP A 72 -5.81 -5.22 -8.40
C TRP A 72 -6.55 -4.08 -9.12
N VAL A 73 -5.81 -3.23 -9.83
CA VAL A 73 -6.32 -2.14 -10.67
C VAL A 73 -5.80 -2.36 -12.08
N GLY A 74 -6.65 -2.12 -13.08
CA GLY A 74 -6.32 -2.22 -14.50
C GLY A 74 -7.08 -3.33 -15.23
N ALA A 75 -6.83 -3.48 -16.53
CA ALA A 75 -7.67 -4.26 -17.44
C ALA A 75 -7.75 -5.75 -17.08
N ASP A 76 -6.61 -6.34 -16.72
CA ASP A 76 -6.51 -7.78 -16.41
C ASP A 76 -6.43 -8.04 -14.90
N ALA A 77 -6.74 -7.04 -14.08
CA ALA A 77 -6.58 -7.14 -12.64
C ALA A 77 -7.75 -7.90 -12.00
N VAL A 78 -7.44 -8.86 -11.14
CA VAL A 78 -8.45 -9.58 -10.36
C VAL A 78 -8.95 -8.67 -9.25
N GLU A 79 -10.28 -8.54 -9.13
CA GLU A 79 -10.90 -7.82 -8.02
C GLU A 79 -10.57 -8.51 -6.70
N VAL A 80 -10.18 -7.72 -5.70
CA VAL A 80 -9.84 -8.21 -4.36
C VAL A 80 -10.46 -7.32 -3.30
N ASP A 81 -10.66 -7.92 -2.12
CA ASP A 81 -11.22 -7.22 -0.97
C ASP A 81 -10.28 -6.15 -0.40
N LEU A 82 -10.85 -5.24 0.40
CA LEU A 82 -10.14 -4.13 1.03
C LEU A 82 -8.94 -4.60 1.86
N VAL A 83 -9.07 -5.74 2.55
CA VAL A 83 -8.01 -6.30 3.38
C VAL A 83 -6.82 -6.72 2.50
N THR A 84 -7.08 -7.38 1.38
CA THR A 84 -6.03 -7.76 0.42
C THR A 84 -5.37 -6.54 -0.21
N LYS A 85 -6.14 -5.51 -0.61
CA LYS A 85 -5.58 -4.25 -1.13
C LYS A 85 -4.62 -3.61 -0.13
N ARG A 86 -5.05 -3.47 1.14
CA ARG A 86 -4.21 -2.91 2.22
C ARG A 86 -2.95 -3.73 2.45
N ARG A 87 -3.07 -5.05 2.50
CA ARG A 87 -1.92 -5.94 2.68
C ARG A 87 -0.90 -5.80 1.55
N ARG A 88 -1.36 -5.85 0.30
CA ARG A 88 -0.46 -5.67 -0.85
C ARG A 88 0.20 -4.30 -0.81
N PHE A 89 -0.55 -3.22 -0.60
CA PHE A 89 0.03 -1.88 -0.49
C PHE A 89 0.99 -1.73 0.70
N GLY A 90 0.66 -2.33 1.85
CA GLY A 90 1.54 -2.38 3.02
C GLY A 90 2.88 -3.04 2.72
N ARG A 91 2.88 -4.16 1.97
CA ARG A 91 4.11 -4.80 1.50
C ARG A 91 4.92 -3.89 0.58
N PHE A 92 4.25 -3.19 -0.34
CA PHE A 92 4.89 -2.27 -1.28
C PHE A 92 5.65 -1.14 -0.55
N ILE A 93 5.06 -0.57 0.50
CA ILE A 93 5.69 0.51 1.28
C ILE A 93 6.59 0.01 2.42
N GLY A 94 6.85 -1.30 2.50
CA GLY A 94 7.81 -1.88 3.45
C GLY A 94 7.27 -2.16 4.86
N LEU A 95 5.95 -2.25 5.06
CA LEU A 95 5.36 -2.65 6.34
C LEU A 95 5.52 -4.15 6.59
N ARG A 96 5.94 -4.50 7.81
CA ARG A 96 6.00 -5.90 8.29
C ARG A 96 4.59 -6.46 8.55
N GLY A 97 4.44 -7.78 8.44
CA GLY A 97 3.15 -8.46 8.63
C GLY A 97 2.17 -8.30 7.46
N CYS A 98 2.60 -7.65 6.37
CA CYS A 98 1.83 -7.46 5.14
C CYS A 98 2.23 -8.44 4.02
N GLU A 99 3.13 -9.40 4.30
CA GLU A 99 3.52 -10.45 3.35
C GLU A 99 2.32 -11.30 2.97
N SER A 100 2.11 -11.62 1.69
CA SER A 100 1.06 -12.56 1.24
C SER A 100 1.22 -13.93 1.90
N PRO A 101 0.15 -14.69 2.21
CA PRO A 101 0.33 -15.98 2.85
C PRO A 101 0.98 -16.87 1.80
N LEU A 102 2.07 -17.53 2.18
CA LEU A 102 2.59 -18.62 1.36
C LEU A 102 1.46 -19.65 1.32
N LYS A 103 0.92 -19.93 0.13
CA LYS A 103 0.05 -21.10 -0.02
C LYS A 103 0.92 -22.31 0.30
N GLU A 104 0.56 -23.07 1.34
CA GLU A 104 1.01 -24.45 1.50
C GLU A 104 0.54 -25.30 0.31
#